data_AF-A0A9P9EBW5-F1
#
_entry.id   AF-A0A9P9EBW5-F1
#
_cell.length_a   1.000
_cell.length_b   1.000
_cell.length_c   1.000
_cell.angle_alpha   90.00
_cell.angle_beta   90.00
_cell.angle_gamma   90.00
#
_symmetry.space_group_name_H-M   'P 1'
#
loop_
_entity.id
_entity.type
_entity.pdbx_description
1 polymer ?
#
loop_
_entity_poly.entity_id
_entity_poly.type
_entity_poly.pdbx_seq_one_letter_code
_entity_poly.pdbx_strand_id
1 'polypeptide(L)'
;MTDQLTQIKCGGIVANLEGRNNAALSDSVPSNTLLELNTRVRRLESTHAITLPPPSLEPTWDSLALRICRLKQKTDASNYSKRTIDSDFASMVPDTLEISIETLQVMCSDLTRAQPAPPLAWPKCDDDEMLDVIRQRLCHTAGRNRVVLKSIPISRLEIYAQLIGMTLKMEEETPRGMYGAMRPIPMKKSCCGCCLCYCHNQRPVGMGQPPVISHPGKSKSRFAWLKKLAFWRSADDGSMSSKTSSTIVDSVYP
;
A
#
# COMPACT_ATOMS: atom_id res chain seq x y z
N MET A 1 27.46 2.59 -21.18
CA MET A 1 26.00 2.83 -21.25
C MET A 1 25.18 1.82 -20.43
N THR A 2 25.43 0.51 -20.53
CA THR A 2 24.65 -0.53 -19.79
C THR A 2 24.63 -0.35 -18.27
N ASP A 3 25.75 0.02 -17.65
CA ASP A 3 25.84 0.18 -16.19
C ASP A 3 24.97 1.34 -15.67
N GLN A 4 25.04 2.54 -16.25
CA GLN A 4 24.23 3.71 -15.86
C GLN A 4 22.72 3.43 -15.94
N LEU A 5 22.24 2.75 -17.00
CA LEU A 5 20.84 2.36 -17.10
C LEU A 5 20.44 1.33 -16.01
N THR A 6 21.39 0.52 -15.56
CA THR A 6 21.19 -0.44 -14.46
C THR A 6 21.15 0.28 -13.12
N GLN A 7 22.06 1.22 -12.87
CA GLN A 7 22.06 2.13 -11.72
C GLN A 7 20.71 2.86 -11.56
N ILE A 8 20.22 3.51 -12.64
CA ILE A 8 18.93 4.21 -12.67
C ILE A 8 17.76 3.29 -12.31
N LYS A 9 17.71 2.09 -12.93
CA LYS A 9 16.64 1.11 -12.66
C LYS A 9 16.71 0.57 -11.23
N CYS A 10 17.90 0.30 -10.70
CA CYS A 10 18.08 -0.12 -9.31
C CYS A 10 17.72 0.99 -8.32
N GLY A 11 18.08 2.25 -8.58
CA GLY A 11 17.70 3.42 -7.77
C GLY A 11 16.18 3.57 -7.65
N GLY A 12 15.45 3.48 -8.78
CA GLY A 12 13.98 3.47 -8.78
C GLY A 12 13.38 2.30 -7.99
N ILE A 13 13.90 1.08 -8.14
CA ILE A 13 13.42 -0.11 -7.40
C ILE A 13 13.69 0.04 -5.89
N VAL A 14 14.87 0.54 -5.50
CA VAL A 14 15.22 0.78 -4.09
C VAL A 14 14.34 1.87 -3.50
N ALA A 15 14.11 2.98 -4.20
CA ALA A 15 13.20 4.04 -3.76
C ALA A 15 11.75 3.51 -3.59
N ASN A 16 11.26 2.65 -4.48
CA ASN A 16 9.95 2.01 -4.33
C ASN A 16 9.89 1.10 -3.09
N LEU A 17 10.97 0.37 -2.78
CA LEU A 17 11.08 -0.41 -1.55
C LEU A 17 11.18 0.46 -0.29
N GLU A 18 11.89 1.60 -0.34
CA GLU A 18 11.93 2.58 0.75
C GLU A 18 10.53 3.13 1.05
N GLY A 19 9.79 3.57 0.02
CA GLY A 19 8.40 4.02 0.15
C GLY A 19 7.47 2.95 0.71
N ARG A 20 7.52 1.74 0.18
CA ARG A 20 6.73 0.59 0.66
C ARG A 20 6.96 0.23 2.14
N ASN A 21 8.11 0.60 2.69
CA ASN A 21 8.49 0.32 4.07
C ASN A 21 8.45 1.58 4.96
N ASN A 22 7.89 2.69 4.47
CA ASN A 22 7.84 3.99 5.13
C ASN A 22 9.21 4.55 5.55
N ALA A 23 10.30 4.08 4.93
CA ALA A 23 11.63 4.65 5.12
C ALA A 23 11.70 6.05 4.48
N ALA A 24 12.43 6.97 5.10
CA ALA A 24 12.69 8.28 4.51
C ALA A 24 13.54 8.14 3.24
N LEU A 25 13.15 8.87 2.19
CA LEU A 25 14.03 9.17 1.06
C LEU A 25 15.10 10.17 1.53
N SER A 26 16.22 10.30 0.80
CA SER A 26 17.19 11.37 1.07
C SER A 26 16.73 12.71 0.49
N ASP A 27 17.07 13.80 1.17
CA ASP A 27 16.82 15.18 0.72
C ASP A 27 17.88 15.67 -0.30
N SER A 28 19.03 14.99 -0.34
CA SER A 28 20.12 15.26 -1.28
C SER A 28 19.80 14.76 -2.71
N VAL A 29 20.63 15.17 -3.68
CA VAL A 29 20.73 14.45 -4.96
C VAL A 29 21.02 12.96 -4.66
N PRO A 30 20.24 12.02 -5.22
CA PRO A 30 20.38 10.61 -4.90
C PRO A 30 21.40 9.94 -5.83
N SER A 31 22.63 9.77 -5.35
CA SER A 31 23.64 8.99 -6.08
C SER A 31 23.19 7.52 -6.19
N ASN A 32 23.25 7.02 -7.42
CA ASN A 32 22.88 5.65 -7.78
C ASN A 32 24.10 4.73 -7.91
N THR A 33 25.22 5.10 -7.28
CA THR A 33 26.40 4.22 -7.20
C THR A 33 26.08 2.91 -6.49
N LEU A 34 26.76 1.83 -6.91
CA LEU A 34 26.58 0.49 -6.36
C LEU A 34 26.79 0.43 -4.83
N LEU A 35 27.68 1.27 -4.28
CA LEU A 35 27.95 1.37 -2.84
C LEU A 35 26.78 2.00 -2.07
N GLU A 36 26.17 3.07 -2.60
CA GLU A 36 25.04 3.74 -1.96
C GLU A 36 23.75 2.94 -2.09
N LEU A 37 23.49 2.34 -3.25
CA LEU A 37 22.38 1.39 -3.44
C LEU A 37 22.51 0.19 -2.48
N ASN A 38 23.70 -0.38 -2.34
CA ASN A 38 23.99 -1.42 -1.34
C ASN A 38 23.70 -0.94 0.09
N THR A 39 24.11 0.29 0.43
CA THR A 39 23.90 0.89 1.76
C THR A 39 22.41 1.09 2.05
N ARG A 40 21.64 1.65 1.10
CA ARG A 40 20.18 1.80 1.18
C ARG A 40 19.48 0.45 1.39
N VAL A 41 19.89 -0.58 0.64
CA VAL A 41 19.39 -1.95 0.80
C VAL A 41 19.75 -2.56 2.16
N ARG A 42 20.96 -2.35 2.70
CA ARG A 42 21.32 -2.80 4.07
C ARG A 42 20.41 -2.17 5.15
N ARG A 43 19.98 -0.90 5.00
CA ARG A 43 19.00 -0.25 5.90
C ARG A 43 17.60 -0.89 5.83
N LEU A 44 17.17 -1.28 4.63
CA LEU A 44 15.90 -2.00 4.44
C LEU A 44 15.95 -3.42 5.02
N GLU A 45 17.06 -4.12 4.85
CA GLU A 45 17.26 -5.46 5.38
C GLU A 45 17.26 -5.48 6.92
N SER A 46 17.89 -4.50 7.57
CA SER A 46 17.87 -4.39 9.04
C SER A 46 16.47 -4.09 9.57
N THR A 47 15.71 -3.22 8.90
CA THR A 47 14.28 -2.95 9.20
C THR A 47 13.43 -4.23 9.13
N HIS A 48 13.81 -5.19 8.29
CA HIS A 48 13.14 -6.48 8.13
C HIS A 48 13.80 -7.64 8.90
N ALA A 49 14.88 -7.42 9.63
CA ALA A 49 15.72 -8.48 10.21
C ALA A 49 16.08 -9.60 9.21
N ILE A 50 16.46 -9.24 7.97
CA ILE A 50 16.97 -10.19 6.97
C ILE A 50 18.46 -10.43 7.23
N THR A 51 18.82 -11.67 7.55
CA THR A 51 20.18 -12.06 7.95
C THR A 51 20.80 -13.19 7.10
N LEU A 52 20.05 -13.77 6.15
CA LEU A 52 20.41 -15.04 5.50
C LEU A 52 20.28 -15.06 3.97
N PRO A 53 21.24 -15.69 3.27
CA PRO A 53 22.66 -15.78 3.65
C PRO A 53 23.25 -14.41 4.05
N PRO A 54 24.44 -14.36 4.68
CA PRO A 54 25.11 -13.11 5.01
C PRO A 54 25.16 -12.17 3.79
N PRO A 55 24.89 -10.86 3.96
CA PRO A 55 25.07 -9.93 2.86
C PRO A 55 26.56 -9.95 2.45
N SER A 56 26.82 -10.09 1.15
CA SER A 56 28.19 -9.99 0.61
C SER A 56 28.87 -8.77 1.20
N LEU A 57 30.08 -8.96 1.74
CA LEU A 57 30.87 -7.87 2.31
C LEU A 57 31.17 -6.85 1.22
N GLU A 58 31.60 -7.35 0.06
CA GLU A 58 31.79 -6.61 -1.18
C GLU A 58 30.45 -6.28 -1.86
N PRO A 59 30.22 -5.02 -2.28
CA PRO A 59 29.05 -4.64 -3.05
C PRO A 59 29.20 -5.05 -4.53
N THR A 60 28.43 -6.05 -4.96
CA THR A 60 28.37 -6.50 -6.37
C THR A 60 26.96 -6.39 -6.92
N TRP A 61 26.80 -6.22 -8.25
CA TRP A 61 25.47 -6.13 -8.87
C TRP A 61 24.62 -7.38 -8.60
N ASP A 62 25.19 -8.58 -8.67
CA ASP A 62 24.47 -9.83 -8.41
C ASP A 62 24.00 -9.95 -6.96
N SER A 63 24.88 -9.61 -5.99
CA SER A 63 24.51 -9.65 -4.57
C SER A 63 23.47 -8.59 -4.22
N LEU A 64 23.53 -7.41 -4.85
CA LEU A 64 22.51 -6.37 -4.72
C LEU A 64 21.17 -6.81 -5.31
N ALA A 65 21.15 -7.35 -6.54
CA ALA A 65 19.96 -7.81 -7.23
C ALA A 65 19.25 -8.93 -6.45
N LEU A 66 20.01 -9.92 -5.96
CA LEU A 66 19.52 -11.03 -5.13
C LEU A 66 18.83 -10.53 -3.84
N ARG A 67 19.42 -9.52 -3.19
CA ARG A 67 18.90 -8.91 -1.96
C ARG A 67 17.67 -8.03 -2.20
N ILE A 68 17.66 -7.26 -3.29
CA ILE A 68 16.47 -6.53 -3.76
C ILE A 68 15.31 -7.50 -4.05
N CYS A 69 15.56 -8.63 -4.71
CA CYS A 69 14.53 -9.64 -4.98
C CYS A 69 13.93 -10.23 -3.70
N ARG A 70 14.75 -10.53 -2.68
CA ARG A 70 14.27 -10.99 -1.36
C ARG A 70 13.45 -9.92 -0.63
N LEU A 71 13.89 -8.67 -0.64
CA LEU A 71 13.12 -7.55 -0.09
C LEU A 71 11.77 -7.38 -0.79
N LYS A 72 11.71 -7.49 -2.12
CA LYS A 72 10.46 -7.46 -2.89
C LYS A 72 9.52 -8.58 -2.46
N GLN A 73 10.01 -9.83 -2.41
CA GLN A 73 9.21 -10.99 -1.95
C GLN A 73 8.66 -10.79 -0.53
N LYS A 74 9.49 -10.38 0.43
CA LYS A 74 9.08 -10.16 1.82
C LYS A 74 8.10 -8.99 1.98
N THR A 75 8.27 -7.93 1.20
CA THR A 75 7.37 -6.75 1.21
C THR A 75 6.02 -7.06 0.54
N ASP A 76 6.01 -7.87 -0.53
CA ASP A 76 4.80 -8.26 -1.24
C ASP A 76 3.94 -9.28 -0.45
N ALA A 77 4.56 -10.22 0.26
CA ALA A 77 3.85 -11.25 1.04
C ALA A 77 2.92 -10.69 2.15
N SER A 78 3.03 -9.39 2.46
CA SER A 78 2.25 -8.71 3.50
C SER A 78 1.01 -7.95 2.98
N ASN A 79 0.81 -7.80 1.66
CA ASN A 79 -0.13 -6.79 1.12
C ASN A 79 -1.10 -7.38 0.08
N TYR A 80 -2.41 -7.39 0.41
CA TYR A 80 -3.48 -8.00 -0.40
C TYR A 80 -4.15 -7.08 -1.44
N SER A 81 -3.86 -5.77 -1.45
CA SER A 81 -4.34 -4.84 -2.48
C SER A 81 -3.16 -4.16 -3.16
N LYS A 82 -3.10 -4.28 -4.49
CA LYS A 82 -2.10 -3.69 -5.37
C LYS A 82 -2.83 -2.96 -6.49
N ARG A 83 -2.96 -1.64 -6.37
CA ARG A 83 -3.37 -0.79 -7.51
C ARG A 83 -2.24 -0.79 -8.53
N THR A 84 -2.55 -0.95 -9.81
CA THR A 84 -1.55 -0.89 -10.90
C THR A 84 -1.81 0.36 -11.73
N ILE A 85 -0.75 1.05 -12.17
CA ILE A 85 -0.91 2.14 -13.14
C ILE A 85 -1.12 1.53 -14.53
N ASP A 86 -2.15 2.00 -15.22
CA ASP A 86 -2.37 1.65 -16.62
C ASP A 86 -1.38 2.42 -17.49
N SER A 87 -0.55 1.68 -18.23
CA SER A 87 0.54 2.20 -19.06
C SER A 87 0.06 3.06 -20.23
N ASP A 88 -1.22 2.95 -20.54
CA ASP A 88 -1.73 3.15 -21.88
C ASP A 88 -1.83 4.66 -22.18
N PHE A 89 -1.88 5.49 -21.13
CA PHE A 89 -1.63 6.94 -21.19
C PHE A 89 -0.32 7.31 -21.88
N ALA A 90 0.75 6.50 -21.77
CA ALA A 90 2.00 6.77 -22.47
C ALA A 90 1.86 6.72 -24.01
N SER A 91 0.86 5.99 -24.53
CA SER A 91 0.52 5.99 -25.97
C SER A 91 -0.41 7.14 -26.40
N MET A 92 -0.93 7.91 -25.44
CA MET A 92 -1.80 9.07 -25.69
C MET A 92 -1.05 10.41 -25.67
N VAL A 93 0.20 10.43 -25.17
CA VAL A 93 1.03 11.63 -25.14
C VAL A 93 1.88 11.67 -26.42
N PRO A 94 1.87 12.76 -27.22
CA PRO A 94 2.71 12.86 -28.41
C PRO A 94 4.21 12.82 -28.08
N ASP A 95 5.00 12.10 -28.87
CA ASP A 95 6.47 12.08 -28.76
C ASP A 95 7.11 13.48 -28.93
N THR A 96 6.38 14.42 -29.54
CA THR A 96 6.78 15.82 -29.73
C THR A 96 6.44 16.73 -28.53
N LEU A 97 5.95 16.19 -27.42
CA LEU A 97 5.62 17.00 -26.24
C LEU A 97 6.89 17.34 -25.45
N GLU A 98 7.33 18.61 -25.53
CA GLU A 98 8.42 19.14 -24.71
C GLU A 98 7.97 19.27 -23.24
N ILE A 99 8.42 18.34 -22.40
CA ILE A 99 8.09 18.30 -20.97
C ILE A 99 9.23 18.94 -20.16
N SER A 100 8.92 20.07 -19.51
CA SER A 100 9.88 20.79 -18.67
C SER A 100 10.12 20.10 -17.32
N ILE A 101 11.29 20.34 -16.71
CA ILE A 101 11.64 19.78 -15.40
C ILE A 101 10.73 20.34 -14.30
N GLU A 102 10.39 21.62 -14.36
CA GLU A 102 9.50 22.30 -13.42
C GLU A 102 8.10 21.68 -13.44
N THR A 103 7.60 21.32 -14.63
CA THR A 103 6.31 20.63 -14.81
C THR A 103 6.31 19.30 -14.06
N LEU A 104 7.38 18.51 -14.22
CA LEU A 104 7.56 17.24 -13.52
C LEU A 104 7.73 17.44 -12.00
N GLN A 105 8.44 18.48 -11.56
CA GLN A 105 8.58 18.84 -10.15
C GLN A 105 7.23 19.19 -9.50
N VAL A 106 6.43 20.04 -10.13
CA VAL A 106 5.11 20.46 -9.62
C VAL A 106 4.19 19.24 -9.45
N MET A 107 4.03 18.44 -10.51
CA MET A 107 3.22 17.21 -10.45
C MET A 107 3.72 16.23 -9.38
N CYS A 108 5.04 16.04 -9.26
CA CYS A 108 5.62 15.17 -8.23
C CYS A 108 5.43 15.75 -6.80
N SER A 109 5.47 17.07 -6.64
CA SER A 109 5.17 17.75 -5.36
C SER A 109 3.71 17.59 -4.97
N ASP A 110 2.77 17.73 -5.92
CA ASP A 110 1.33 17.58 -5.66
C ASP A 110 0.99 16.17 -5.15
N LEU A 111 1.54 15.12 -5.76
CA LEU A 111 1.41 13.73 -5.29
C LEU A 111 1.94 13.52 -3.85
N THR A 112 2.95 14.29 -3.43
CA THR A 112 3.47 14.23 -2.05
C THR A 112 2.67 15.09 -1.06
N ARG A 113 1.96 16.13 -1.51
CA ARG A 113 1.21 17.06 -0.63
C ARG A 113 0.07 16.38 0.14
N ALA A 114 -0.42 15.24 -0.33
CA ALA A 114 -1.40 14.41 0.37
C ALA A 114 -0.86 13.71 1.64
N GLN A 115 0.43 13.86 1.98
CA GLN A 115 1.08 13.21 3.12
C GLN A 115 1.30 14.19 4.29
N PRO A 116 1.27 13.73 5.56
CA PRO A 116 1.52 14.56 6.74
C PRO A 116 3.02 14.86 6.99
N ALA A 117 3.86 14.78 5.94
CA ALA A 117 5.29 15.08 6.01
C ALA A 117 5.56 16.50 5.48
N PRO A 118 6.59 17.21 5.97
CA PRO A 118 6.98 18.48 5.38
C PRO A 118 7.39 18.28 3.90
N PRO A 119 7.09 19.24 2.99
CA PRO A 119 7.48 19.13 1.59
C PRO A 119 8.99 19.02 1.43
N LEU A 120 9.46 18.00 0.68
CA LEU A 120 10.88 17.82 0.40
C LEU A 120 11.37 18.91 -0.55
N ALA A 121 12.23 19.82 -0.07
CA ALA A 121 12.87 20.83 -0.90
C ALA A 121 13.53 20.21 -2.13
N TRP A 122 13.46 20.88 -3.28
CA TRP A 122 14.14 20.43 -4.49
C TRP A 122 15.64 20.78 -4.39
N PRO A 123 16.55 19.81 -4.63
CA PRO A 123 17.99 20.08 -4.59
C PRO A 123 18.40 21.02 -5.72
N LYS A 124 19.55 21.68 -5.58
CA LYS A 124 20.18 22.45 -6.65
C LYS A 124 21.17 21.54 -7.39
N CYS A 125 20.75 21.08 -8.55
CA CYS A 125 21.47 20.13 -9.41
C CYS A 125 21.09 20.41 -10.88
N ASP A 126 21.71 19.70 -11.83
CA ASP A 126 21.37 19.84 -13.25
C ASP A 126 20.07 19.10 -13.65
N ASP A 127 19.67 19.24 -14.92
CA ASP A 127 18.44 18.67 -15.50
C ASP A 127 18.38 17.13 -15.39
N ASP A 128 19.50 16.44 -15.60
CA ASP A 128 19.55 14.98 -15.62
C ASP A 128 19.66 14.41 -14.19
N GLU A 129 20.44 15.05 -13.31
CA GLU A 129 20.41 14.80 -11.87
C GLU A 129 19.01 15.02 -11.29
N MET A 130 18.29 16.06 -11.74
CA MET A 130 16.93 16.35 -11.31
C MET A 130 15.93 15.30 -11.83
N LEU A 131 16.10 14.75 -13.03
CA LEU A 131 15.31 13.59 -13.47
C LEU A 131 15.55 12.36 -12.58
N ASP A 132 16.78 12.12 -12.13
CA ASP A 132 17.09 11.07 -11.16
C ASP A 132 16.46 11.30 -9.78
N VAL A 133 16.36 12.56 -9.33
CA VAL A 133 15.59 12.96 -8.13
C VAL A 133 14.09 12.70 -8.31
N ILE A 134 13.49 13.21 -9.39
CA ILE A 134 12.05 13.09 -9.68
C ILE A 134 11.66 11.61 -9.82
N ARG A 135 12.42 10.82 -10.60
CA ARG A 135 12.18 9.38 -10.81
C ARG A 135 12.15 8.63 -9.48
N GLN A 136 13.05 8.94 -8.55
CA GLN A 136 13.08 8.29 -7.25
C GLN A 136 11.98 8.78 -6.30
N ARG A 137 11.61 10.07 -6.32
CA ARG A 137 10.44 10.59 -5.59
C ARG A 137 9.14 9.94 -6.08
N LEU A 138 8.93 9.85 -7.39
CA LEU A 138 7.82 9.11 -8.02
C LEU A 138 7.80 7.64 -7.58
N CYS A 139 8.92 6.93 -7.70
CA CYS A 139 9.02 5.52 -7.31
C CYS A 139 8.71 5.30 -5.83
N HIS A 140 9.23 6.17 -4.94
CA HIS A 140 8.96 6.16 -3.51
C HIS A 140 7.48 6.40 -3.19
N THR A 141 6.88 7.46 -3.76
CA THR A 141 5.46 7.80 -3.57
C THR A 141 4.53 6.69 -4.06
N ALA A 142 4.80 6.09 -5.22
CA ALA A 142 4.09 4.90 -5.70
C ALA A 142 4.18 3.74 -4.71
N GLY A 143 5.40 3.46 -4.20
CA GLY A 143 5.63 2.39 -3.24
C GLY A 143 4.88 2.59 -1.92
N ARG A 144 4.89 3.84 -1.41
CA ARG A 144 4.21 4.25 -0.19
C ARG A 144 2.68 4.13 -0.30
N ASN A 145 2.11 4.55 -1.42
CA ASN A 145 0.68 4.47 -1.71
C ASN A 145 0.21 3.06 -2.20
N ARG A 146 1.09 2.05 -2.14
CA ARG A 146 0.84 0.66 -2.58
C ARG A 146 0.48 0.54 -4.08
N VAL A 147 0.94 1.48 -4.89
CA VAL A 147 0.78 1.47 -6.34
C VAL A 147 1.94 0.71 -6.99
N VAL A 148 1.61 -0.10 -8.01
CA VAL A 148 2.52 -0.89 -8.82
C VAL A 148 2.80 -0.15 -10.12
N LEU A 149 4.06 0.25 -10.29
CA LEU A 149 4.60 0.71 -11.57
C LEU A 149 4.91 -0.51 -12.44
N LYS A 150 4.50 -0.53 -13.71
CA LYS A 150 4.82 -1.63 -14.64
C LYS A 150 6.33 -1.69 -14.94
N SER A 151 6.98 -0.54 -15.01
CA SER A 151 8.42 -0.34 -15.23
C SER A 151 8.94 0.84 -14.41
N ILE A 152 10.25 0.92 -14.20
CA ILE A 152 10.89 2.17 -13.76
C ILE A 152 11.00 3.09 -14.98
N PRO A 153 10.43 4.31 -14.96
CA PRO A 153 10.44 5.21 -16.11
C PRO A 153 11.82 5.81 -16.31
N ILE A 154 12.33 5.85 -17.54
CA ILE A 154 13.69 6.29 -17.84
C ILE A 154 13.68 7.71 -18.41
N SER A 155 12.85 7.95 -19.43
CA SER A 155 12.70 9.22 -20.15
C SER A 155 11.78 10.22 -19.45
N ARG A 156 11.86 11.51 -19.84
CA ARG A 156 10.94 12.58 -19.38
C ARG A 156 9.47 12.20 -19.64
N LEU A 157 9.20 11.64 -20.83
CA LEU A 157 7.87 11.20 -21.27
C LEU A 157 7.30 10.06 -20.41
N GLU A 158 8.09 9.03 -20.11
CA GLU A 158 7.66 7.95 -19.22
C GLU A 158 7.42 8.43 -17.78
N ILE A 159 8.24 9.36 -17.27
CA ILE A 159 8.04 9.96 -15.94
C ILE A 159 6.72 10.74 -15.93
N TYR A 160 6.45 11.57 -16.94
CA TYR A 160 5.21 12.33 -17.09
C TYR A 160 3.97 11.42 -17.15
N ALA A 161 3.98 10.41 -18.01
CA ALA A 161 2.86 9.46 -18.12
C ALA A 161 2.60 8.69 -16.81
N GLN A 162 3.66 8.31 -16.09
CA GLN A 162 3.52 7.68 -14.76
C GLN A 162 3.09 8.67 -13.66
N LEU A 163 3.42 9.96 -13.75
CA LEU A 163 2.90 10.99 -12.83
C LEU A 163 1.39 11.19 -13.04
N ILE A 164 0.91 11.31 -14.28
CA ILE A 164 -0.54 11.35 -14.60
C ILE A 164 -1.23 10.09 -14.05
N GLY A 165 -0.69 8.91 -14.38
CA GLY A 165 -1.24 7.65 -13.93
C GLY A 165 -1.24 7.49 -12.40
N MET A 166 -0.26 8.05 -11.69
CA MET A 166 -0.25 8.12 -10.23
C MET A 166 -1.37 9.02 -9.69
N THR A 167 -1.55 10.22 -10.27
CA THR A 167 -2.62 11.15 -9.86
C THR A 167 -3.98 10.50 -10.01
N LEU A 168 -4.27 9.96 -11.20
CA LEU A 168 -5.54 9.29 -11.49
C LEU A 168 -5.77 8.07 -10.58
N LYS A 169 -4.75 7.26 -10.26
CA LYS A 169 -4.88 6.11 -9.32
C LYS A 169 -4.99 6.50 -7.83
N MET A 170 -4.67 7.75 -7.49
CA MET A 170 -4.94 8.35 -6.18
C MET A 170 -6.33 9.01 -6.14
N GLU A 171 -6.83 9.52 -7.26
CA GLU A 171 -8.23 10.00 -7.42
C GLU A 171 -9.25 8.85 -7.53
N GLU A 172 -8.85 7.69 -8.10
CA GLU A 172 -9.62 6.44 -8.13
C GLU A 172 -9.79 5.82 -6.72
N GLU A 173 -9.29 6.46 -5.65
CA GLU A 173 -9.53 6.03 -4.28
C GLU A 173 -11.01 6.25 -3.92
N THR A 174 -11.78 5.18 -4.12
CA THR A 174 -13.25 5.03 -4.04
C THR A 174 -13.98 5.97 -3.08
N PRO A 175 -15.21 6.43 -3.44
CA PRO A 175 -15.97 7.39 -2.66
C PRO A 175 -16.03 6.98 -1.18
N ARG A 176 -15.64 7.92 -0.29
CA ARG A 176 -15.52 7.71 1.15
C ARG A 176 -16.71 6.91 1.67
N GLY A 177 -16.50 5.61 1.93
CA GLY A 177 -17.58 4.67 2.23
C GLY A 177 -18.48 5.20 3.33
N MET A 178 -19.76 5.42 2.99
CA MET A 178 -20.79 6.16 3.75
C MET A 178 -20.47 6.25 5.24
N TYR A 179 -19.90 7.40 5.67
CA TYR A 179 -19.54 7.77 7.05
C TYR A 179 -19.63 6.59 8.02
N GLY A 180 -18.68 5.65 7.95
CA GLY A 180 -18.80 4.30 8.56
C GLY A 180 -19.39 4.35 9.96
N ALA A 181 -20.71 4.12 10.05
CA ALA A 181 -21.60 4.80 11.00
C ALA A 181 -20.98 4.85 12.39
N MET A 182 -20.55 6.07 12.82
CA MET A 182 -19.67 6.29 13.97
C MET A 182 -20.08 5.36 15.11
N ARG A 183 -19.41 4.20 15.23
CA ARG A 183 -19.75 3.23 16.26
C ARG A 183 -19.46 3.96 17.55
N PRO A 184 -20.47 4.33 18.34
CA PRO A 184 -20.29 5.33 19.38
C PRO A 184 -19.19 4.83 20.27
N ILE A 185 -18.05 5.56 20.26
CA ILE A 185 -16.88 5.18 21.04
C ILE A 185 -17.42 5.00 22.45
N PRO A 186 -17.40 3.77 23.01
CA PRO A 186 -18.16 3.51 24.23
C PRO A 186 -17.50 4.32 25.32
N MET A 187 -18.11 5.49 25.60
CA MET A 187 -17.56 6.45 26.54
C MET A 187 -17.38 5.68 27.83
N LYS A 188 -16.11 5.52 28.24
CA LYS A 188 -15.76 4.96 29.53
C LYS A 188 -16.31 5.94 30.55
N LYS A 189 -17.57 5.75 30.93
CA LYS A 189 -18.24 6.53 31.97
C LYS A 189 -17.28 6.56 33.14
N SER A 190 -16.88 7.76 33.55
CA SER A 190 -16.06 7.95 34.74
C SER A 190 -16.75 7.21 35.87
N CYS A 191 -16.06 6.23 36.46
CA CYS A 191 -16.60 5.51 37.60
C CYS A 191 -16.87 6.54 38.69
N CYS A 192 -18.11 6.63 39.16
CA CYS A 192 -18.50 7.59 40.20
C CYS A 192 -17.86 7.30 41.58
N GLY A 193 -17.05 6.24 41.70
CA GLY A 193 -16.41 5.81 42.94
C GLY A 193 -17.28 4.94 43.85
N CYS A 194 -18.56 4.77 43.52
CA CYS A 194 -19.57 4.28 44.47
C CYS A 194 -19.92 2.77 44.39
N CYS A 195 -19.21 1.94 43.62
CA CYS A 195 -19.69 0.58 43.28
C CYS A 195 -18.68 -0.56 43.48
N LEU A 196 -18.97 -1.44 44.45
CA LEU A 196 -18.31 -2.73 44.69
C LEU A 196 -18.65 -3.78 43.61
N CYS A 197 -18.46 -3.45 42.33
CA CYS A 197 -18.76 -4.33 41.22
C CYS A 197 -17.62 -5.35 40.96
N TYR A 198 -18.00 -6.61 40.70
CA TYR A 198 -17.07 -7.74 40.57
C TYR A 198 -16.07 -7.59 39.40
N CYS A 199 -16.34 -6.69 38.45
CA CYS A 199 -15.51 -6.41 37.28
C CYS A 199 -14.13 -5.78 37.58
N HIS A 200 -13.91 -5.27 38.80
CA HIS A 200 -12.67 -4.54 39.16
C HIS A 200 -11.83 -5.18 40.28
N ASN A 201 -12.30 -6.22 40.96
CA ASN A 201 -11.61 -6.75 42.16
C ASN A 201 -10.54 -7.83 41.88
N GLN A 202 -10.07 -7.96 40.63
CA GLN A 202 -8.94 -8.85 40.30
C GLN A 202 -7.60 -8.14 40.52
N ARG A 203 -7.18 -8.05 41.80
CA ARG A 203 -5.77 -7.77 42.12
C ARG A 203 -4.90 -8.95 41.68
N PRO A 204 -3.74 -8.72 41.04
CA PRO A 204 -2.77 -9.78 40.78
C PRO A 204 -2.06 -10.15 42.09
N VAL A 205 -2.42 -11.28 42.69
CA VAL A 205 -1.69 -11.85 43.85
C VAL A 205 -0.58 -12.75 43.32
N GLY A 206 0.67 -12.31 43.50
CA GLY A 206 1.84 -13.18 43.38
C GLY A 206 2.16 -13.90 44.69
N MET A 207 3.00 -14.94 44.61
CA MET A 207 3.45 -15.82 45.71
C MET A 207 2.37 -16.71 46.35
N GLY A 208 2.47 -18.03 46.15
CA GLY A 208 1.64 -19.03 46.83
C GLY A 208 1.32 -20.28 46.00
N GLN A 209 2.18 -21.30 46.06
CA GLN A 209 1.86 -22.68 45.67
C GLN A 209 1.66 -23.55 46.92
N PRO A 210 1.04 -24.75 46.82
CA PRO A 210 -0.26 -25.05 46.21
C PRO A 210 -1.18 -25.74 47.26
N PRO A 211 -2.33 -26.32 46.86
CA PRO A 211 -2.31 -27.78 46.69
C PRO A 211 -3.12 -28.30 45.48
N VAL A 212 -3.01 -29.61 45.23
CA VAL A 212 -3.54 -30.32 44.05
C VAL A 212 -4.93 -30.90 44.30
N ILE A 213 -5.90 -30.58 43.43
CA ILE A 213 -7.02 -31.46 43.02
C ILE A 213 -7.23 -31.28 41.50
N SER A 214 -7.68 -32.33 40.79
CA SER A 214 -7.60 -32.51 39.34
C SER A 214 -8.92 -32.39 38.56
N HIS A 215 -8.80 -32.42 37.22
CA HIS A 215 -9.84 -32.58 36.18
C HIS A 215 -10.71 -31.35 35.80
N PRO A 216 -11.28 -31.32 34.58
CA PRO A 216 -10.66 -31.66 33.29
C PRO A 216 -10.71 -30.50 32.27
N GLY A 217 -9.85 -30.55 31.26
CA GLY A 217 -9.61 -29.42 30.35
C GLY A 217 -10.77 -29.07 29.40
N LYS A 218 -11.28 -27.83 29.48
CA LYS A 218 -12.20 -27.25 28.49
C LYS A 218 -11.43 -26.67 27.31
N SER A 219 -11.26 -27.48 26.26
CA SER A 219 -10.64 -27.06 24.99
C SER A 219 -11.39 -25.87 24.37
N LYS A 220 -10.69 -24.75 24.16
CA LYS A 220 -11.24 -23.56 23.49
C LYS A 220 -11.27 -23.80 21.98
N SER A 221 -12.38 -24.37 21.49
CA SER A 221 -12.60 -24.60 20.05
C SER A 221 -12.50 -23.28 19.27
N ARG A 222 -11.54 -23.22 18.34
CA ARG A 222 -11.24 -22.03 17.52
C ARG A 222 -12.24 -21.80 16.36
N PHE A 223 -13.29 -22.62 16.27
CA PHE A 223 -14.24 -22.65 15.14
C PHE A 223 -15.66 -22.21 15.48
N ALA A 224 -15.86 -21.53 16.62
CA ALA A 224 -17.19 -21.07 17.07
C ALA A 224 -17.93 -20.16 16.08
N TRP A 225 -17.23 -19.50 15.15
CA TRP A 225 -17.82 -18.60 14.14
C TRP A 225 -18.60 -19.33 13.04
N LEU A 226 -18.23 -20.56 12.69
CA LEU A 226 -18.89 -21.35 11.63
C LEU A 226 -20.35 -21.69 11.96
N LYS A 227 -20.72 -21.76 13.26
CA LYS A 227 -22.12 -21.98 13.67
C LYS A 227 -23.08 -20.83 13.31
N LYS A 228 -22.59 -19.66 12.87
CA LYS A 228 -23.44 -18.54 12.42
C LYS A 228 -23.79 -18.55 10.93
N LEU A 229 -23.25 -19.47 10.13
CA LEU A 229 -23.52 -19.53 8.68
C LEU A 229 -24.67 -20.49 8.30
N ALA A 230 -25.26 -21.20 9.26
CA ALA A 230 -26.29 -22.22 9.01
C ALA A 230 -27.75 -21.69 8.95
N PHE A 231 -27.96 -20.37 8.98
CA PHE A 231 -29.29 -19.73 9.15
C PHE A 231 -29.88 -19.10 7.89
N TRP A 232 -29.34 -19.41 6.69
CA TRP A 232 -29.86 -18.91 5.41
C TRP A 232 -30.18 -20.05 4.45
N ARG A 233 -31.28 -20.76 4.69
CA ARG A 233 -31.95 -21.57 3.65
C ARG A 233 -33.43 -21.80 3.94
N SER A 234 -34.24 -21.56 2.90
CA SER A 234 -35.62 -22.04 2.69
C SER A 234 -36.71 -21.66 3.70
N ALA A 235 -37.53 -20.70 3.26
CA ALA A 235 -38.99 -20.70 3.49
C ALA A 235 -39.66 -20.06 2.26
N ASP A 236 -39.82 -20.85 1.19
CA ASP A 236 -40.77 -20.54 0.12
C ASP A 236 -42.12 -21.17 0.48
N ASP A 237 -43.21 -20.47 0.16
CA ASP A 237 -44.53 -20.97 -0.32
C ASP A 237 -45.61 -19.91 -0.06
N GLY A 238 -46.26 -19.42 -1.13
CA GLY A 238 -47.17 -18.26 -1.05
C GLY A 238 -47.95 -17.95 -2.33
N SER A 239 -48.57 -18.96 -2.94
CA SER A 239 -49.26 -18.85 -4.24
C SER A 239 -50.64 -18.16 -4.18
N MET A 240 -50.78 -17.00 -4.84
CA MET A 240 -52.02 -16.47 -5.46
C MET A 240 -51.59 -15.57 -6.64
N SER A 241 -51.84 -15.84 -7.94
CA SER A 241 -53.05 -16.25 -8.70
C SER A 241 -53.80 -15.06 -9.34
N SER A 242 -53.95 -15.13 -10.67
CA SER A 242 -54.88 -14.38 -11.55
C SER A 242 -54.70 -12.86 -11.65
N LYS A 243 -54.19 -12.32 -12.77
CA LYS A 243 -54.83 -12.13 -14.11
C LYS A 243 -55.87 -11.00 -14.14
N THR A 244 -55.54 -9.92 -14.84
CA THR A 244 -56.44 -8.82 -15.23
C THR A 244 -56.59 -8.72 -16.76
N SER A 245 -57.82 -8.46 -17.19
CA SER A 245 -58.23 -7.94 -18.52
C SER A 245 -57.88 -6.44 -18.66
N SER A 246 -57.93 -5.72 -19.80
CA SER A 246 -58.12 -5.98 -21.27
C SER A 246 -57.97 -4.62 -22.04
N THR A 247 -58.27 -4.33 -23.32
CA THR A 247 -58.87 -4.97 -24.54
C THR A 247 -58.65 -4.04 -25.78
N ILE A 248 -58.52 -4.58 -27.02
CA ILE A 248 -58.76 -3.87 -28.33
C ILE A 248 -57.67 -2.80 -28.70
N VAL A 249 -57.34 -2.37 -29.93
CA VAL A 249 -57.92 -2.47 -31.32
C VAL A 249 -56.88 -2.93 -32.37
N ASP A 250 -57.35 -3.47 -33.49
CA ASP A 250 -56.60 -3.66 -34.74
C ASP A 250 -56.17 -2.36 -35.44
N SER A 251 -55.17 -2.47 -36.33
CA SER A 251 -55.03 -1.65 -37.54
C SER A 251 -54.24 -2.44 -38.60
N VAL A 252 -54.69 -2.37 -39.85
CA VAL A 252 -54.29 -3.29 -40.94
C VAL A 252 -54.05 -2.48 -42.22
N TYR A 253 -52.94 -2.75 -42.91
CA TYR A 253 -52.58 -2.28 -44.27
C TYR A 253 -52.24 -0.77 -44.41
N PRO A 254 -51.63 -0.32 -45.54
CA PRO A 254 -51.26 -1.07 -46.75
C PRO A 254 -49.79 -1.55 -46.80
#